data_AF-A0A2P6WHM9-F1
#
_entry.id   AF-A0A2P6WHM9-F1
#
_cell.length_a   1.000
_cell.length_b   1.000
_cell.length_c   1.000
_cell.angle_alpha   90.00
_cell.angle_beta   90.00
_cell.angle_gamma   90.00
#
_symmetry.space_group_name_H-M   'P 1'
#
loop_
_entity.id
_entity.type
_entity.pdbx_description
1 polymer ?
#
loop_
_entity_poly.entity_id
_entity_poly.type
_entity_poly.pdbx_seq_one_letter_code
_entity_poly.pdbx_strand_id
1 'polypeptide(L)'
;MGETQQMPLARQTVVRILSVVEDLVYVGLGVLLAISAFSLLGAGFKTFFAAAFSHALGAQFIGLLDQVLLILVFVELLYTVQVSFREHRVVAEPFMVVALIAIIRRILVITAETAHLPEASDAVFHRFVVELAMLTVLVLVLVASLIAFHKQSKPAPAEANVSSPDPH
;
A
#
# COMPACT_ATOMS: atom_id res chain seq x y z
N MET A 1 -20.30 7.95 -49.45
CA MET A 1 -20.23 9.19 -48.64
C MET A 1 -19.92 8.77 -47.22
N GLY A 2 -18.69 9.00 -46.79
CA GLY A 2 -18.17 8.51 -45.52
C GLY A 2 -18.65 9.39 -44.38
N GLU A 3 -19.53 8.84 -43.55
CA GLU A 3 -19.82 9.40 -42.23
C GLU A 3 -18.60 9.14 -41.34
N THR A 4 -17.63 10.05 -41.39
CA THR A 4 -16.53 10.11 -40.42
C THR A 4 -17.13 10.38 -39.05
N GLN A 5 -17.28 9.27 -38.34
CA GLN A 5 -17.67 9.12 -36.94
C GLN A 5 -16.96 10.15 -36.05
N GLN A 6 -17.66 11.24 -35.74
CA GLN A 6 -17.26 12.24 -34.76
C GLN A 6 -17.35 11.60 -33.36
N MET A 7 -16.26 11.03 -32.84
CA MET A 7 -16.17 10.68 -31.42
C MET A 7 -15.93 11.97 -30.59
N PRO A 8 -16.61 12.14 -29.44
CA PRO A 8 -16.94 13.46 -28.90
C PRO A 8 -15.76 14.13 -28.19
N LEU A 9 -15.37 15.32 -28.67
CA LEU A 9 -14.30 16.18 -28.11
C LEU A 9 -14.44 16.40 -26.58
N ALA A 10 -15.66 16.35 -26.06
CA ALA A 10 -15.95 16.44 -24.62
C ALA A 10 -15.32 15.31 -23.80
N ARG A 11 -15.40 14.05 -24.25
CA ARG A 11 -14.84 12.90 -23.53
C ARG A 11 -13.32 13.00 -23.44
N GLN A 12 -12.67 13.46 -24.51
CA GLN A 12 -11.22 13.59 -24.58
C GLN A 12 -10.70 14.73 -23.68
N THR A 13 -11.46 15.81 -23.59
CA THR A 13 -11.14 16.95 -22.71
C THR A 13 -11.26 16.56 -21.24
N VAL A 14 -12.33 15.84 -20.86
CA VAL A 14 -12.52 15.36 -19.48
C VAL A 14 -11.39 14.43 -19.06
N VAL A 15 -11.03 13.44 -19.90
CA VAL A 15 -9.93 12.52 -19.60
C VAL A 15 -8.61 13.27 -19.42
N ARG A 16 -8.33 14.29 -20.25
CA ARG A 16 -7.10 15.09 -20.14
C ARG A 16 -7.06 15.93 -18.85
N ILE A 17 -8.18 16.52 -18.45
CA ILE A 17 -8.24 17.28 -17.20
C ILE A 17 -8.03 16.34 -16.02
N LEU A 18 -8.68 15.17 -16.02
CA LEU A 18 -8.52 14.18 -14.96
C LEU A 18 -7.08 13.70 -14.83
N SER A 19 -6.39 13.40 -15.93
CA SER A 19 -5.00 12.95 -15.87
C SER A 19 -4.06 14.04 -15.30
N VAL A 20 -4.28 15.32 -15.66
CA VAL A 20 -3.48 16.42 -15.11
C VAL A 20 -3.71 16.59 -13.62
N VAL A 21 -4.95 16.45 -13.15
CA VAL A 21 -5.28 16.51 -11.72
C VAL A 21 -4.67 15.33 -10.98
N GLU A 22 -4.77 14.12 -11.53
CA GLU A 22 -4.17 12.91 -10.99
C GLU A 22 -2.65 13.06 -10.82
N ASP A 23 -1.94 13.48 -11.87
CA ASP A 23 -0.51 13.73 -11.83
C ASP A 23 -0.13 14.77 -10.76
N LEU A 24 -0.89 15.87 -10.69
CA LEU A 24 -0.64 16.92 -9.70
C LEU A 24 -0.82 16.43 -8.27
N VAL A 25 -1.87 15.62 -8.01
CA VAL A 25 -2.13 15.03 -6.70
C VAL A 25 -1.03 14.04 -6.33
N TYR A 26 -0.61 13.17 -7.25
CA TYR A 26 0.47 12.21 -7.01
C TYR A 26 1.80 12.90 -6.71
N VAL A 27 2.17 13.93 -7.48
CA VAL A 27 3.38 14.73 -7.21
C VAL A 27 3.27 15.43 -5.85
N GLY A 28 2.11 16.04 -5.54
CA GLY A 28 1.86 16.68 -4.26
C GLY A 28 2.00 15.72 -3.08
N LEU A 29 1.41 14.52 -3.18
CA LEU A 29 1.52 13.46 -2.18
C LEU A 29 2.97 13.03 -1.99
N GLY A 30 3.70 12.80 -3.09
CA GLY A 30 5.11 12.42 -3.06
C GLY A 30 5.98 13.46 -2.35
N VAL A 31 5.79 14.75 -2.67
CA VAL A 31 6.52 15.86 -2.03
C VAL A 31 6.21 15.95 -0.55
N LEU A 32 4.92 15.88 -0.17
CA LEU A 32 4.49 15.97 1.23
C LEU A 32 5.05 14.82 2.07
N LEU A 33 4.96 13.59 1.55
CA LEU A 33 5.50 12.40 2.22
C LEU A 33 7.03 12.48 2.34
N ALA A 34 7.73 12.92 1.30
CA ALA A 34 9.19 13.07 1.33
C ALA A 34 9.63 14.09 2.39
N ILE A 35 9.04 15.30 2.39
CA ILE A 35 9.35 16.33 3.39
C ILE A 35 9.09 15.82 4.81
N SER A 36 7.98 15.12 5.01
CA SER A 36 7.61 14.54 6.30
C SER A 36 8.63 13.48 6.74
N ALA A 37 8.95 12.52 5.87
CA ALA A 37 9.94 11.49 6.14
C ALA A 37 11.31 12.07 6.49
N PHE A 38 11.81 13.05 5.73
CA PHE A 38 13.07 13.72 6.02
C PHE A 38 13.05 14.50 7.34
N SER A 39 11.94 15.17 7.64
CA SER A 39 11.77 15.91 8.90
C SER A 39 11.80 14.95 10.11
N LEU A 40 11.06 13.84 10.04
CA LEU A 40 11.05 12.81 11.08
C LEU A 40 12.43 12.16 11.24
N LEU A 41 13.11 11.87 10.12
CA LEU A 41 14.45 11.30 10.14
C LEU A 41 15.45 12.23 10.81
N GLY A 42 15.43 13.53 10.46
CA GLY A 42 16.28 14.54 11.09
C GLY A 42 16.01 14.69 12.59
N ALA A 43 14.75 14.65 13.01
CA ALA A 43 14.39 14.63 14.43
C ALA A 43 14.93 13.37 15.13
N GLY A 44 14.81 12.20 14.48
CA GLY A 44 15.25 10.92 15.05
C GLY A 44 16.75 10.86 15.26
N PHE A 45 17.52 11.37 14.30
CA PHE A 45 18.97 11.52 14.47
C PHE A 45 19.31 12.41 15.67
N LYS A 46 18.67 13.57 15.82
CA LYS A 46 18.92 14.46 16.97
C LYS A 46 18.65 13.75 18.30
N THR A 47 17.52 13.05 18.41
CA THR A 47 17.16 12.28 19.61
C THR A 47 18.17 11.18 19.88
N PHE A 48 18.54 10.40 18.86
CA PHE A 48 19.51 9.32 18.98
C PHE A 48 20.89 9.80 19.46
N PHE A 49 21.42 10.88 18.86
CA PHE A 49 22.70 11.44 19.29
C PHE A 49 22.64 11.94 20.73
N ALA A 50 21.59 12.68 21.11
CA ALA A 50 21.42 13.16 22.48
C ALA A 50 21.40 12.00 23.49
N ALA A 51 20.64 10.94 23.20
CA ALA A 51 20.52 9.73 24.01
C ALA A 51 21.86 8.97 24.16
N ALA A 52 22.63 8.91 23.08
CA ALA A 52 23.95 8.27 23.05
C ALA A 52 24.95 9.01 23.93
N PHE A 53 24.99 10.35 23.85
CA PHE A 53 25.86 11.16 24.71
C PHE A 53 25.48 11.08 26.19
N SER A 54 24.19 11.03 26.50
CA SER A 54 23.71 10.97 27.88
C SER A 54 23.71 9.57 28.49
N HIS A 55 24.21 8.54 27.78
CA HIS A 55 24.16 7.12 28.19
C HIS A 55 22.74 6.63 28.55
N ALA A 56 21.70 7.29 28.03
CA ALA A 56 20.30 7.02 28.34
C ALA A 56 19.62 6.16 27.26
N LEU A 57 20.40 5.55 26.36
CA LEU A 57 19.89 4.76 25.23
C LEU A 57 18.91 3.67 25.66
N GLY A 58 19.16 3.01 26.79
CA GLY A 58 18.26 1.97 27.31
C GLY A 58 16.86 2.48 27.66
N ALA A 59 16.76 3.70 28.22
CA ALA A 59 15.47 4.28 28.61
C ALA A 59 14.67 4.82 27.41
N GLN A 60 15.36 5.25 26.34
CA GLN A 60 14.74 5.85 25.16
C GLN A 60 14.59 4.88 23.98
N PHE A 61 15.06 3.63 24.10
CA PHE A 61 15.08 2.66 23.01
C PHE A 61 13.70 2.42 22.39
N ILE A 62 12.66 2.26 23.23
CA ILE A 62 11.28 2.04 22.75
C ILE A 62 10.77 3.26 21.97
N GLY A 63 11.04 4.48 22.45
CA GLY A 63 10.65 5.71 21.74
C GLY A 63 11.40 5.91 20.42
N LEU A 64 12.67 5.50 20.35
CA LEU A 64 13.42 5.50 19.10
C LEU A 64 12.88 4.48 18.09
N LEU A 65 12.51 3.28 18.56
CA LEU A 65 11.88 2.26 17.72
C LEU A 65 10.55 2.77 17.16
N ASP A 66 9.72 3.39 17.98
CA ASP A 66 8.46 4.01 17.57
C ASP A 66 8.67 5.07 16.48
N GLN A 67 9.66 5.96 16.67
CA GLN A 67 10.00 6.96 15.67
C GLN A 67 10.49 6.33 14.36
N VAL A 68 11.29 5.26 14.43
CA VAL A 68 11.74 4.52 13.25
C VAL A 68 10.56 3.82 12.55
N LEU A 69 9.64 3.21 13.29
CA LEU A 69 8.42 2.62 12.73
C LEU A 69 7.59 3.68 12.00
N LEU A 70 7.45 4.87 12.59
CA LEU A 70 6.76 5.98 11.95
C LEU A 70 7.47 6.41 10.66
N ILE A 71 8.81 6.57 10.68
CA ILE A 71 9.59 6.88 9.47
C ILE A 71 9.38 5.82 8.39
N LEU A 72 9.44 4.53 8.75
CA LEU A 72 9.19 3.43 7.82
C LEU A 72 7.78 3.50 7.22
N VAL A 73 6.77 3.83 8.03
CA VAL A 73 5.40 4.03 7.54
C VAL A 73 5.36 5.14 6.48
N PHE A 74 6.03 6.27 6.68
CA PHE A 74 6.07 7.34 5.66
C PHE A 74 6.83 6.93 4.40
N VAL A 75 8.00 6.30 4.53
CA VAL A 75 8.81 5.85 3.39
C VAL A 75 8.06 4.80 2.57
N GLU A 76 7.43 3.85 3.24
CA GLU A 76 6.64 2.81 2.60
C GLU A 76 5.40 3.43 1.93
N LEU A 77 4.83 4.53 2.45
CA LEU A 77 3.67 5.21 1.84
C LEU A 77 4.13 5.86 0.53
N LEU A 78 5.29 6.49 0.55
CA LEU A 78 5.92 7.05 -0.64
C LEU A 78 6.16 5.98 -1.71
N TYR A 79 6.63 4.80 -1.32
CA TYR A 79 6.79 3.67 -2.24
C TYR A 79 5.44 3.25 -2.87
N THR A 80 4.37 3.11 -2.07
CA THR A 80 3.05 2.75 -2.62
C THR A 80 2.49 3.81 -3.57
N VAL A 81 2.74 5.10 -3.30
CA VAL A 81 2.38 6.21 -4.19
C VAL A 81 3.15 6.12 -5.51
N GLN A 82 4.46 5.82 -5.46
CA GLN A 82 5.29 5.65 -6.65
C GLN A 82 4.84 4.47 -7.51
N VAL A 83 4.54 3.33 -6.88
CA VAL A 83 4.03 2.13 -7.59
C VAL A 83 2.67 2.42 -8.21
N SER A 84 1.76 3.08 -7.47
CA SER A 84 0.46 3.48 -7.99
C SER A 84 0.56 4.40 -9.21
N PHE A 85 1.58 5.27 -9.26
CA PHE A 85 1.85 6.13 -10.41
C PHE A 85 2.50 5.38 -11.57
N ARG A 86 3.34 4.37 -11.33
CA ARG A 86 4.07 3.69 -12.41
C ARG A 86 3.17 2.76 -13.24
N GLU A 87 2.20 2.13 -12.61
CA GLU A 87 1.28 1.17 -13.21
C GLU A 87 -0.01 1.82 -13.75
N HIS A 88 0.07 2.84 -14.62
CA HIS A 88 -1.07 3.56 -15.26
C HIS A 88 -2.12 2.66 -15.99
N ARG A 89 -2.02 1.33 -15.91
CA ARG A 89 -3.09 0.38 -16.16
C ARG A 89 -3.32 -0.46 -14.90
N VAL A 90 -4.57 -0.46 -14.44
CA VAL A 90 -5.04 -1.28 -13.31
C VAL A 90 -4.97 -2.76 -13.69
N VAL A 91 -3.78 -3.33 -13.66
CA VAL A 91 -3.58 -4.78 -13.64
C VAL A 91 -3.95 -5.21 -12.23
N ALA A 92 -4.85 -6.18 -12.11
CA ALA A 92 -5.41 -6.57 -10.81
C ALA A 92 -4.33 -7.04 -9.82
N GLU A 93 -3.23 -7.59 -10.32
CA GLU A 93 -2.13 -8.13 -9.52
C GLU A 93 -1.38 -7.06 -8.70
N PRO A 94 -0.77 -6.01 -9.29
CA PRO A 94 -0.10 -4.95 -8.52
C PRO A 94 -1.07 -4.18 -7.62
N PHE A 95 -2.32 -3.97 -8.04
CA PHE A 95 -3.33 -3.32 -7.20
C PHE A 95 -3.60 -4.12 -5.92
N MET A 96 -3.79 -5.44 -6.02
CA MET A 96 -4.02 -6.29 -4.86
C MET A 96 -2.81 -6.35 -3.92
N VAL A 97 -1.59 -6.29 -4.45
CA VAL A 97 -0.36 -6.21 -3.64
C VAL A 97 -0.31 -4.88 -2.88
N VAL A 98 -0.60 -3.75 -3.54
CA VAL A 98 -0.65 -2.44 -2.88
C VAL A 98 -1.73 -2.40 -1.79
N ALA A 99 -2.92 -2.97 -2.05
CA ALA A 99 -3.99 -3.06 -1.06
C ALA A 99 -3.57 -3.90 0.16
N LEU A 100 -2.90 -5.03 -0.07
CA LEU A 100 -2.37 -5.88 0.99
C LEU A 100 -1.32 -5.15 1.84
N ILE A 101 -0.36 -4.48 1.20
CA ILE A 101 0.67 -3.67 1.89
C ILE A 101 0.01 -2.54 2.70
N ALA A 102 -1.01 -1.88 2.15
CA ALA A 102 -1.72 -0.81 2.85
C ALA A 102 -2.40 -1.31 4.14
N ILE A 103 -2.98 -2.51 4.13
CA ILE A 103 -3.62 -3.09 5.32
C ILE A 103 -2.58 -3.55 6.33
N ILE A 104 -1.51 -4.23 5.90
CA ILE A 104 -0.42 -4.65 6.78
C ILE A 104 0.18 -3.42 7.49
N ARG A 105 0.43 -2.34 6.76
CA ARG A 105 0.88 -1.06 7.33
C ARG A 105 -0.08 -0.54 8.39
N ARG A 106 -1.39 -0.54 8.14
CA ARG A 106 -2.39 -0.10 9.12
C ARG A 106 -2.38 -0.97 10.38
N ILE A 107 -2.21 -2.28 10.24
CA ILE A 107 -2.06 -3.21 11.38
C ILE A 107 -0.83 -2.83 12.22
N LEU A 108 0.32 -2.56 11.59
CA LEU A 108 1.53 -2.17 12.33
C LEU A 108 1.33 -0.84 13.06
N VAL A 109 0.77 0.17 12.40
CA VAL A 109 0.49 1.49 12.99
C VAL A 109 -0.45 1.38 14.18
N ILE A 110 -1.60 0.71 14.03
CA ILE A 110 -2.58 0.61 15.12
C ILE A 110 -2.03 -0.16 16.32
N THR A 111 -1.22 -1.20 16.09
CA THR A 111 -0.56 -1.95 17.18
C THR A 111 0.49 -1.10 17.90
N ALA A 112 1.24 -0.27 17.18
CA ALA A 112 2.23 0.63 17.77
C ALA A 112 1.56 1.75 18.57
N GLU A 113 0.53 2.40 18.02
CA GLU A 113 -0.24 3.44 18.71
C GLU A 113 -0.91 2.91 19.99
N THR A 114 -1.44 1.68 19.96
CA THR A 114 -2.12 1.08 21.11
C THR A 114 -1.15 0.68 22.22
N ALA A 115 0.11 0.33 21.90
CA ALA A 115 1.12 0.02 22.90
C ALA A 115 1.45 1.21 23.83
N HIS A 116 1.14 2.43 23.41
CA HIS A 116 1.36 3.66 24.19
C HIS A 116 0.17 4.07 25.07
N LEU A 117 -0.89 3.25 25.18
CA LEU A 117 -2.06 3.51 26.01
C LEU A 117 -2.01 2.65 27.30
N PRO A 118 -1.26 3.07 28.33
CA PRO A 118 -1.06 2.27 29.55
C PRO A 118 -2.34 2.07 30.40
N GLU A 119 -3.43 2.79 30.10
CA GLU A 119 -4.71 2.73 30.83
C GLU A 119 -5.90 2.75 29.86
N ALA A 120 -5.88 1.90 28.83
CA ALA A 120 -7.00 1.79 27.91
C ALA A 120 -8.22 1.20 28.64
N SER A 121 -9.29 1.99 28.79
CA SER A 121 -10.57 1.46 29.27
C SER A 121 -11.01 0.24 28.44
N ASP A 122 -11.74 -0.71 29.05
CA ASP A 122 -12.23 -1.93 28.38
C ASP A 122 -12.89 -1.64 27.02
N ALA A 123 -13.58 -0.50 26.89
CA ALA A 123 -14.23 -0.07 25.66
C ALA A 123 -13.26 0.32 24.53
N VAL A 124 -12.06 0.82 24.85
CA VAL A 124 -10.99 1.13 23.87
C VAL A 124 -10.30 -0.15 23.45
N PHE A 125 -10.00 -1.04 24.39
CA PHE A 125 -9.41 -2.34 24.09
C PHE A 125 -10.32 -3.18 23.20
N HIS A 126 -11.62 -3.23 23.49
CA HIS A 126 -12.57 -3.99 22.67
C HIS A 126 -12.67 -3.44 21.24
N ARG A 127 -12.64 -2.11 21.05
CA ARG A 127 -12.59 -1.50 19.71
C ARG A 127 -11.32 -1.86 18.96
N PHE A 128 -10.17 -1.80 19.62
CA PHE A 128 -8.89 -2.22 19.04
C PHE A 128 -8.92 -3.68 18.58
N VAL A 129 -9.41 -4.59 19.44
CA VAL A 129 -9.52 -6.01 19.10
C VAL A 129 -10.45 -6.23 17.91
N VAL A 130 -11.59 -5.54 17.86
CA VAL A 130 -12.54 -5.64 16.74
C VAL A 130 -11.95 -5.06 15.45
N GLU A 131 -11.27 -3.91 15.52
CA GLU A 131 -10.61 -3.31 14.36
C GLU A 131 -9.50 -4.22 13.82
N LEU A 132 -8.66 -4.77 14.70
CA LEU A 132 -7.60 -5.69 14.33
C LEU A 132 -8.14 -7.00 13.75
N ALA A 133 -9.23 -7.54 14.32
CA ALA A 133 -9.91 -8.71 13.79
C ALA A 133 -10.49 -8.45 12.39
N MET A 134 -11.10 -7.30 12.17
CA MET A 134 -11.66 -6.92 10.87
C MET A 134 -10.56 -6.74 9.81
N LEU A 135 -9.44 -6.10 10.17
CA LEU A 135 -8.27 -5.99 9.29
C LEU A 135 -7.69 -7.37 8.97
N THR A 136 -7.61 -8.27 9.94
CA THR A 136 -7.14 -9.66 9.73
C THR A 136 -8.04 -10.42 8.78
N VAL A 137 -9.36 -10.32 8.95
CA VAL A 137 -10.34 -10.92 8.03
C VAL A 137 -10.19 -10.34 6.62
N LEU A 138 -10.02 -9.01 6.49
CA LEU A 138 -9.82 -8.36 5.20
C LEU A 138 -8.55 -8.85 4.49
N VAL A 139 -7.45 -9.07 5.23
CA VAL A 139 -6.22 -9.69 4.69
C VAL A 139 -6.52 -11.09 4.15
N LEU A 140 -7.23 -11.93 4.91
CA LEU A 140 -7.56 -13.29 4.48
C LEU A 140 -8.42 -13.28 3.20
N VAL A 141 -9.40 -12.38 3.12
CA VAL A 141 -10.23 -12.20 1.92
C VAL A 141 -9.39 -11.78 0.73
N LEU A 142 -8.52 -10.78 0.87
CA LEU A 142 -7.64 -10.31 -0.21
C LEU A 142 -6.67 -11.39 -0.69
N VAL A 143 -6.07 -12.15 0.23
CA VAL A 143 -5.19 -13.27 -0.13
C VAL A 143 -5.97 -14.37 -0.84
N ALA A 144 -7.18 -14.71 -0.38
CA ALA A 144 -8.05 -15.67 -1.06
C ALA A 144 -8.42 -15.21 -2.48
N SER A 145 -8.77 -13.93 -2.64
CA SER A 145 -9.01 -13.31 -3.95
C SER A 145 -7.77 -13.35 -4.85
N LEU A 146 -6.57 -13.10 -4.30
CA LEU A 146 -5.31 -13.20 -5.02
C LEU A 146 -5.03 -14.62 -5.52
N ILE A 147 -5.19 -15.61 -4.66
CA ILE A 147 -5.01 -17.02 -5.03
C ILE A 147 -6.03 -17.43 -6.11
N ALA A 148 -7.29 -17.01 -5.97
CA ALA A 148 -8.34 -17.32 -6.94
C ALA A 148 -8.07 -16.65 -8.31
N PHE A 149 -7.57 -15.42 -8.32
CA PHE A 149 -7.19 -14.71 -9.54
C PHE A 149 -5.97 -15.36 -10.22
N HIS A 150 -4.97 -15.76 -9.43
CA HIS A 150 -3.77 -16.41 -9.95
C HIS A 150 -4.06 -17.79 -10.55
N LYS A 151 -5.00 -18.55 -9.97
CA LYS A 151 -5.38 -19.89 -10.45
C LYS A 151 -6.09 -19.87 -11.80
N GLN A 152 -6.84 -18.81 -12.10
CA GLN A 152 -7.55 -18.64 -13.38
C GLN A 152 -6.63 -18.18 -14.52
N SER A 153 -5.45 -17.63 -14.19
CA SER A 153 -4.49 -17.12 -15.16
C SER A 153 -3.52 -18.19 -15.69
N LYS A 154 -3.57 -19.43 -15.17
CA LYS A 154 -2.87 -20.58 -15.76
C LYS A 154 -3.77 -21.21 -16.83
N PRO A 155 -3.39 -21.22 -18.13
CA PRO A 155 -4.13 -21.97 -19.13
C PRO A 155 -4.07 -23.45 -18.77
N ALA A 156 -5.21 -24.14 -18.80
CA ALA A 156 -5.25 -25.59 -18.72
C ALA A 156 -4.35 -26.18 -19.82
N PRO A 157 -3.58 -27.26 -19.55
CA PRO A 157 -2.86 -27.97 -20.60
C PRO A 157 -3.90 -28.44 -21.62
N ALA A 158 -3.89 -27.82 -22.81
CA ALA A 158 -4.65 -28.32 -23.93
C ALA A 158 -4.28 -29.80 -24.10
N GLU A 159 -5.31 -30.61 -24.07
CA GLU A 159 -5.29 -32.04 -24.26
C GLU A 159 -4.27 -32.41 -25.34
N ALA A 160 -3.38 -33.34 -24.98
CA ALA A 160 -2.66 -34.16 -25.93
C ALA A 160 -3.68 -35.01 -26.71
N ASN A 161 -4.43 -34.37 -27.59
CA ASN A 161 -5.22 -35.00 -28.63
C ASN A 161 -4.51 -34.75 -29.96
N VAL A 162 -3.34 -35.36 -30.10
CA VAL A 162 -2.86 -35.80 -31.41
C VAL A 162 -3.12 -37.30 -31.44
N SER A 163 -4.37 -37.63 -31.71
CA SER A 163 -4.72 -38.89 -32.33
C SER A 163 -3.90 -39.07 -33.61
N SER A 164 -2.93 -39.99 -33.62
CA SER A 164 -2.73 -40.86 -34.79
C SER A 164 -4.01 -41.71 -34.98
N PRO A 165 -4.41 -42.18 -36.19
CA PRO A 165 -3.56 -42.59 -37.33
C PRO A 165 -4.04 -42.28 -38.78
N ASP A 166 -3.09 -42.26 -39.74
CA ASP A 166 -3.09 -42.68 -41.20
C ASP A 166 -4.24 -42.33 -42.19
N PRO A 167 -4.03 -42.18 -43.54
CA PRO A 167 -3.21 -43.07 -44.40
C PRO A 167 -2.44 -42.43 -45.60
N HIS A 168 -1.34 -43.08 -46.01
CA HIS A 168 -0.85 -43.11 -47.39
C HIS A 168 -0.64 -44.56 -47.82
#